data_AF-A0A842UK02-F1
#
_entry.id   AF-A0A842UK02-F1
#
_cell.length_a   1.000
_cell.length_b   1.000
_cell.length_c   1.000
_cell.angle_alpha   90.00
_cell.angle_beta   90.00
_cell.angle_gamma   90.00
#
_symmetry.space_group_name_H-M   'P 1'
#
loop_
_entity.id
_entity.type
_entity.pdbx_description
1 polymer ?
#
loop_
_entity_poly.entity_id
_entity_poly.type
_entity_poly.pdbx_seq_one_letter_code
_entity_poly.pdbx_strand_id
1 'polypeptide(L)' 'MNKILLDTNLLLLPQTHKIDVFQEIEHLHPGKTKFFIPQSVYLELKRLASEKGRRGRAAKVGLALIGEKETQVIEDSGYA' A
#
# COMPACT_ATOMS: atom_id res chain seq x y z
N MET A 1 -9.42 -7.36 16.19
CA MET A 1 -9.46 -6.62 14.92
C MET A 1 -8.09 -5.99 14.74
N ASN A 2 -7.36 -6.42 13.72
CA ASN A 2 -5.99 -6.00 13.49
C ASN A 2 -6.01 -4.69 12.68
N LYS A 3 -5.16 -3.74 13.08
CA LYS A 3 -4.96 -2.47 12.35
C LYS A 3 -3.57 -2.52 11.75
N ILE A 4 -3.47 -2.42 10.43
CA ILE A 4 -2.21 -2.53 9.71
C ILE A 4 -1.93 -1.21 9.02
N LEU A 5 -0.75 -0.65 9.27
CA LEU A 5 -0.26 0.55 8.60
C LEU A 5 0.62 0.12 7.42
N LEU A 6 0.34 0.66 6.23
CA LEU A 6 1.02 0.31 4.99
C LEU A 6 2.07 1.35 4.64
N ASP A 7 3.20 0.86 4.11
CA ASP A 7 4.31 1.65 3.55
C ASP A 7 4.31 1.52 2.01
N THR A 8 4.80 2.54 1.30
CA THR A 8 5.04 2.57 -0.14
C THR A 8 5.78 1.32 -0.60
N ASN A 9 6.88 0.94 0.07
CA ASN A 9 7.71 -0.19 -0.38
C ASN A 9 6.94 -1.51 -0.41
N LEU A 10 6.09 -1.75 0.58
CA LEU A 10 5.24 -2.94 0.65
C LEU A 10 4.24 -2.96 -0.52
N LEU A 11 3.67 -1.81 -0.86
CA LEU A 11 2.69 -1.63 -1.94
C LEU A 11 3.30 -1.79 -3.35
N LEU A 12 4.62 -1.76 -3.48
CA LEU A 12 5.31 -2.06 -4.74
C LEU A 12 5.56 -3.56 -4.95
N LEU A 13 5.53 -4.37 -3.89
CA LEU A 13 5.83 -5.80 -3.95
C LEU A 13 4.90 -6.60 -4.88
N PRO A 14 3.58 -6.34 -4.96
CA PRO A 14 2.69 -7.11 -5.82
C PRO A 14 3.13 -7.12 -7.28
N GLN A 15 3.57 -5.98 -7.79
CA GLN A 15 3.99 -5.90 -9.18
C GLN A 15 5.45 -6.32 -9.39
N THR A 16 6.32 -6.08 -8.41
CA THR A 16 7.77 -6.35 -8.53
C THR A 16 8.14 -7.79 -8.24
N HIS A 17 7.45 -8.44 -7.31
CA HIS A 17 7.74 -9.80 -6.82
C HIS A 17 6.57 -10.78 -7.01
N LYS A 18 5.42 -10.32 -7.53
CA LYS A 18 4.24 -11.17 -7.80
C LYS A 18 3.67 -11.82 -6.53
N ILE A 19 3.64 -11.06 -5.44
CA ILE A 19 3.11 -11.46 -4.13
C ILE A 19 1.83 -10.68 -3.82
N ASP A 20 0.74 -11.36 -3.46
CA ASP A 20 -0.44 -10.68 -2.92
C ASP A 20 -0.21 -10.32 -1.45
N VAL A 21 0.36 -9.14 -1.20
CA VAL A 21 0.70 -8.69 0.15
C VAL A 21 -0.51 -8.58 1.07
N PHE A 22 -1.71 -8.29 0.54
CA PHE A 22 -2.91 -8.17 1.36
C PHE A 22 -3.37 -9.55 1.84
N GLN A 23 -3.39 -10.53 0.92
CA GLN A 23 -3.71 -11.91 1.26
C GLN A 23 -2.69 -12.50 2.24
N GLU A 24 -1.39 -12.24 2.05
CA GLU A 24 -0.36 -12.71 2.99
C GLU A 24 -0.51 -12.10 4.38
N ILE A 25 -0.84 -10.81 4.50
CA ILE A 25 -1.11 -10.18 5.79
C ILE A 25 -2.35 -10.81 6.45
N GLU A 26 -3.43 -11.03 5.70
CA GLU A 26 -4.65 -11.66 6.21
C GLU A 26 -4.40 -13.12 6.64
N HIS A 27 -3.54 -13.85 5.94
CA HIS A 27 -3.13 -15.20 6.30
C HIS A 27 -2.31 -15.22 7.60
N LEU A 28 -1.35 -14.31 7.76
CA LEU A 28 -0.52 -14.20 8.96
C LEU A 28 -1.31 -13.66 10.17
N HIS A 29 -2.33 -12.85 9.92
CA HIS A 29 -3.16 -12.22 10.94
C HIS A 29 -4.64 -12.59 10.76
N PRO A 30 -5.02 -13.84 11.05
CA PRO A 30 -6.38 -14.33 10.85
C PRO A 30 -7.40 -13.51 11.67
N GLY A 31 -8.53 -13.19 11.02
CA GLY A 31 -9.60 -12.37 11.59
C GLY A 31 -9.82 -11.06 10.83
N LYS A 32 -10.62 -10.16 11.39
CA LYS A 32 -10.90 -8.85 10.76
C LYS A 32 -9.64 -7.98 10.78
N THR A 33 -9.14 -7.64 9.60
CA THR A 33 -8.02 -6.72 9.37
C THR A 33 -8.53 -5.44 8.73
N LYS A 34 -8.05 -4.29 9.21
CA LYS A 34 -8.32 -2.99 8.61
C LYS A 34 -7.00 -2.33 8.23
N PHE A 35 -6.92 -1.90 6.98
CA PHE A 35 -5.73 -1.29 6.41
C PHE A 35 -5.78 0.23 6.51
N PHE A 36 -4.63 0.82 6.83
CA PHE A 36 -4.42 2.25 6.90
C PHE A 36 -3.15 2.61 6.13
N ILE A 37 -3.12 3.81 5.56
CA ILE A 37 -1.93 4.36 4.91
C ILE A 37 -1.72 5.78 5.40
N PRO A 38 -0.50 6.17 5.84
CA PRO A 38 -0.19 7.55 6.14
C PRO A 38 -0.40 8.43 4.89
N GLN A 39 -0.85 9.67 5.07
CA GLN A 39 -1.03 10.62 3.99
C GLN A 39 0.28 10.88 3.24
N SER A 40 1.39 11.01 3.96
CA SER A 40 2.72 11.20 3.35
C SER A 40 3.08 10.05 2.41
N VAL A 41 2.84 8.81 2.84
CA VAL A 41 3.05 7.58 2.07
C VAL A 41 2.12 7.52 0.85
N TYR A 42 0.84 7.85 1.02
CA TYR A 42 -0.12 7.90 -0.09
C TYR A 42 0.30 8.91 -1.17
N LEU A 43 0.78 10.08 -0.76
CA LEU A 43 1.27 11.11 -1.67
C LEU A 43 2.55 10.67 -2.40
N GLU A 44 3.49 10.03 -1.70
CA GLU A 44 4.69 9.45 -2.32
C GLU A 44 4.30 8.40 -3.36
N LEU A 45 3.39 7.48 -3.02
CA LEU A 45 2.93 6.44 -3.92
C LEU A 45 2.27 7.04 -5.18
N LYS A 46 1.47 8.10 -5.03
CA LYS A 46 0.93 8.88 -6.16
C LYS A 46 2.01 9.50 -7.02
N ARG A 47 3.03 10.10 -6.41
CA ARG A 47 4.18 10.67 -7.13
C ARG A 47 4.88 9.59 -7.94
N LEU A 48 5.19 8.44 -7.33
CA LEU A 48 5.82 7.31 -8.00
C LEU A 48 4.96 6.78 -9.17
N ALA A 49 3.64 6.74 -9.02
CA ALA A 49 2.74 6.28 -10.08
C ALA A 49 2.76 7.17 -11.33
N SER A 50 3.20 8.42 -11.22
CA SER A 50 3.40 9.31 -12.37
C SER A 50 4.72 9.05 -13.12
N GLU A 51 5.66 8.34 -12.51
CA GLU A 51 6.95 7.99 -13.13
C GLU A 51 6.78 6.94 -14.24
N LYS A 52 7.73 6.91 -15.18
CA LYS A 52 7.80 5.89 -16.24
C LYS A 52 8.57 4.65 -15.75
N GLY A 53 8.45 3.56 -16.50
CA GLY A 53 9.23 2.35 -16.25
C GLY A 53 8.64 1.43 -15.16
N ARG A 54 9.49 0.58 -14.60
CA ARG A 54 9.07 -0.51 -13.71
C ARG A 54 8.47 0.00 -12.39
N ARG A 55 9.11 1.02 -11.78
CA ARG A 55 8.70 1.59 -10.49
C ARG A 55 7.32 2.25 -10.59
N GLY A 56 7.08 3.09 -11.60
CA GLY A 56 5.77 3.71 -11.78
C GLY A 56 4.66 2.72 -12.11
N ARG A 57 4.95 1.66 -12.88
CA ARG A 57 3.97 0.56 -13.05
C ARG A 57 3.63 -0.13 -11.73
N ALA A 58 4.61 -0.36 -10.88
CA ALA A 58 4.37 -0.97 -9.56
C ALA A 58 3.53 -0.06 -8.66
N ALA A 59 3.82 1.23 -8.63
CA ALA A 59 3.05 2.20 -7.84
C ALA A 59 1.59 2.32 -8.32
N LYS A 60 1.33 2.23 -9.64
CA LYS A 60 -0.04 2.19 -10.18
C LYS A 60 -0.83 0.98 -9.70
N VAL A 61 -0.19 -0.19 -9.64
CA VAL A 61 -0.81 -1.41 -9.08
C VAL A 61 -1.09 -1.22 -7.58
N GLY A 62 -0.12 -0.68 -6.83
CA GLY A 62 -0.31 -0.36 -5.41
C GLY A 62 -1.51 0.55 -5.16
N LEU A 63 -1.67 1.62 -5.95
CA LEU A 63 -2.82 2.53 -5.88
C LEU A 63 -4.16 1.85 -6.16
N ALA A 64 -4.21 0.93 -7.13
CA ALA A 64 -5.41 0.16 -7.42
C ALA A 64 -5.79 -0.73 -6.24
N LEU A 65 -4.81 -1.45 -5.67
CA LEU A 65 -5.03 -2.37 -4.56
C LEU A 65 -5.50 -1.67 -3.28
N ILE A 66 -4.94 -0.52 -2.92
CA ILE A 66 -5.42 0.22 -1.74
C ILE A 66 -6.87 0.70 -1.91
N GLY A 67 -7.29 0.98 -3.14
CA GLY A 67 -8.68 1.31 -3.47
C GLY A 67 -9.61 0.10 -3.35
N GLU A 68 -9.21 -1.04 -3.91
CA GLU A 68 -9.97 -2.31 -3.82
C GLU A 68 -10.11 -2.82 -2.38
N LYS A 69 -9.11 -2.59 -1.53
CA LYS A 69 -9.08 -3.04 -0.14
C LYS A 69 -9.65 -2.01 0.86
N GLU A 70 -10.31 -0.97 0.37
CA GLU A 70 -10.92 0.09 1.17
C GLU A 70 -9.96 0.68 2.22
N THR A 71 -8.68 0.84 1.84
CA THR A 71 -7.63 1.30 2.75
C THR A 71 -7.89 2.74 3.15
N GLN A 72 -7.87 3.01 4.46
CA GLN A 72 -8.14 4.35 4.97
C GLN A 72 -6.85 5.19 5.00
N VAL A 73 -6.88 6.35 4.34
CA VAL A 73 -5.81 7.35 4.48
C VAL A 73 -5.93 8.04 5.84
N ILE A 74 -4.84 8.17 6.57
CA ILE A 74 -4.77 8.86 7.86
C ILE A 74 -3.75 9.98 7.82
N GLU A 75 -4.02 11.09 8.51
CA GLU A 75 -3.06 12.18 8.63
C GLU A 75 -1.84 11.75 9.44
N ASP A 76 -0.66 12.25 9.05
CA ASP A 76 0.61 12.02 9.73
C ASP A 76 1.52 13.24 9.59
N SER A 77 2.42 13.41 10.56
CA SER A 77 3.36 14.54 10.61
C SER A 77 4.46 14.49 9.54
N GLY A 78 4.44 13.48 8.65
CA GLY A 78 5.54 13.14 7.76
C GLY A 78 6.65 12.38 8.49
N TYR A 79 7.30 11.47 7.77
CA TYR A 79 8.61 10.96 8.14
C TYR A 79 9.64 12.02 7.76
N ALA A 80 10.12 12.79 8.75
CA ALA A 80 11.27 13.68 8.60
C ALA A 80 12.57 12.89 8.43
#